data_AF-A0A8T7D5C9-F1
#
_entry.id   AF-A0A8T7D5C9-F1
#
_cell.length_a   1.000
_cell.length_b   1.000
_cell.length_c   1.000
_cell.angle_alpha   90.00
_cell.angle_beta   90.00
_cell.angle_gamma   90.00
#
_symmetry.space_group_name_H-M   'P 1'
#
loop_
_entity.id
_entity.type
_entity.pdbx_description
1 polymer ?
#
loop_
_entity_poly.entity_id
_entity_poly.type
_entity_poly.pdbx_seq_one_letter_code
_entity_poly.pdbx_strand_id
1 'polypeptide(L)'
;MKYLFIDDMPEYLKTHVRTLRKAEHTVELARDIGIGWAKIRTQSTEPFDLAIIDLAMDREIREFDREHEEMGDTLRLHGYGDLPRSGQALGLRLWRLRKEIHQRYCYITNHPQLWLDNLGKGDPEFEGKTLDLLRDVVLDKSDLWSGNIEEKFRVAHQVWEDQHWI
;
A
#
# COMPACT_ATOMS: atom_id res chain seq x y z
N MET A 1 7.17 -14.25 7.36
CA MET A 1 6.33 -13.65 6.30
C MET A 1 7.22 -13.12 5.18
N LYS A 2 6.65 -12.95 3.98
CA LYS A 2 7.27 -12.47 2.75
C LYS A 2 6.67 -11.10 2.42
N TYR A 3 7.48 -10.07 2.56
CA TYR A 3 7.09 -8.67 2.39
C TYR A 3 7.65 -8.09 1.09
N LEU A 4 6.85 -7.27 0.42
CA LEU A 4 7.28 -6.43 -0.69
C LEU A 4 7.14 -4.96 -0.29
N PHE A 5 8.25 -4.23 -0.17
CA PHE A 5 8.19 -2.77 -0.05
C PHE A 5 8.24 -2.13 -1.43
N ILE A 6 7.35 -1.18 -1.67
CA ILE A 6 7.23 -0.40 -2.89
C ILE A 6 7.40 1.08 -2.48
N ASP A 7 8.63 1.56 -2.61
CA ASP A 7 9.09 2.84 -2.06
C ASP A 7 10.25 3.35 -2.92
N ASP A 8 10.19 4.63 -3.32
CA ASP A 8 11.18 5.27 -4.19
C ASP A 8 12.44 5.75 -3.45
N MET A 9 12.43 5.71 -2.11
CA MET A 9 13.54 6.05 -1.22
C MET A 9 13.94 4.87 -0.30
N PRO A 10 14.37 3.72 -0.87
CA PRO A 10 14.64 2.50 -0.12
C PRO A 10 15.76 2.63 0.92
N GLU A 11 16.60 3.66 0.84
CA GLU A 11 17.63 3.95 1.85
C GLU A 11 17.06 4.20 3.24
N TYR A 12 15.85 4.75 3.36
CA TYR A 12 15.20 4.96 4.65
C TYR A 12 14.61 3.68 5.23
N LEU A 13 14.42 2.65 4.41
CA LEU A 13 13.91 1.35 4.83
C LEU A 13 15.00 0.41 5.34
N LYS A 14 16.29 0.78 5.29
CA LYS A 14 17.41 -0.11 5.65
C LYS A 14 17.26 -0.73 7.04
N THR A 15 16.86 0.08 8.03
CA THR A 15 16.68 -0.38 9.42
C THR A 15 15.49 -1.33 9.53
N HIS A 16 14.38 -1.02 8.86
CA HIS A 16 13.18 -1.85 8.80
C HIS A 16 13.47 -3.20 8.16
N VAL A 17 14.06 -3.20 6.97
CA VAL A 17 14.47 -4.40 6.23
C VAL A 17 15.41 -5.27 7.07
N ARG A 18 16.40 -4.67 7.72
CA ARG A 18 17.33 -5.40 8.60
C ARG A 18 16.61 -6.03 9.78
N THR A 19 15.66 -5.33 10.38
CA THR A 19 14.88 -5.81 11.52
C THR A 19 14.04 -7.02 11.11
N LEU A 20 13.25 -6.88 10.05
CA LEU A 20 12.37 -7.95 9.54
C LEU A 20 13.18 -9.19 9.13
N ARG A 21 14.32 -9.01 8.47
CA ARG A 21 15.21 -10.13 8.10
C ARG A 21 15.83 -10.83 9.31
N LYS A 22 16.12 -10.10 10.40
CA LYS A 22 16.60 -10.71 11.66
C LYS A 22 15.50 -11.53 12.34
N ALA A 23 14.23 -11.15 12.15
CA ALA A 23 13.06 -11.93 12.55
C ALA A 23 12.69 -13.01 11.51
N GLU A 24 13.66 -13.44 10.68
CA GLU A 24 13.51 -14.51 9.70
C GLU A 24 12.44 -14.27 8.62
N HIS A 25 12.07 -13.00 8.38
CA HIS A 25 11.18 -12.64 7.28
C HIS A 25 11.94 -12.43 5.96
N THR A 26 11.28 -12.77 4.86
CA THR A 26 11.75 -12.46 3.51
C THR A 26 11.29 -11.05 3.13
N VAL A 27 12.21 -10.22 2.64
CA VAL A 27 11.91 -8.83 2.27
C VAL A 27 12.47 -8.52 0.89
N GLU A 28 11.57 -8.21 -0.03
CA GLU A 28 11.84 -7.69 -1.37
C GLU A 28 11.57 -6.18 -1.43
N LEU A 29 12.29 -5.48 -2.31
CA LEU A 29 12.15 -4.05 -2.54
C LEU A 29 11.84 -3.77 -4.00
N ALA A 30 10.96 -2.82 -4.25
CA ALA A 30 10.67 -2.22 -5.55
C ALA A 30 10.81 -0.70 -5.43
N ARG A 31 11.56 -0.09 -6.34
CA ARG A 31 11.89 1.35 -6.31
C ARG A 31 10.85 2.25 -6.99
N ASP A 32 9.83 1.64 -7.57
CA ASP A 32 8.72 2.33 -8.21
C ASP A 32 7.52 1.39 -8.31
N ILE A 33 6.35 1.97 -8.58
CA ILE A 33 5.10 1.23 -8.74
C ILE A 33 5.15 0.18 -9.86
N GLY A 34 5.89 0.44 -10.95
CA GLY A 34 5.95 -0.47 -12.10
C GLY A 34 6.69 -1.77 -11.75
N ILE A 35 7.83 -1.66 -11.08
CA ILE A 35 8.58 -2.82 -10.56
C ILE A 35 7.75 -3.55 -9.51
N GLY A 36 7.09 -2.82 -8.61
CA GLY A 36 6.26 -3.40 -7.56
C GLY A 36 5.10 -4.20 -8.15
N TRP A 37 4.40 -3.62 -9.11
CA TRP A 37 3.31 -4.26 -9.83
C TRP A 37 3.75 -5.49 -10.62
N ALA A 38 4.88 -5.41 -11.33
CA ALA A 38 5.43 -6.56 -12.04
C ALA A 38 5.72 -7.72 -11.09
N LYS A 39 6.30 -7.45 -9.91
CA LYS A 39 6.56 -8.47 -8.88
C LYS A 39 5.27 -9.12 -8.38
N ILE A 40 4.26 -8.33 -8.03
CA ILE A 40 2.96 -8.83 -7.59
C ILE A 40 2.35 -9.75 -8.66
N ARG A 41 2.33 -9.32 -9.92
CA ARG A 41 1.80 -10.13 -11.02
C ARG A 41 2.56 -11.44 -11.25
N THR A 42 3.89 -11.42 -11.13
CA THR A 42 4.72 -12.64 -11.31
C THR A 42 4.51 -13.66 -10.19
N GLN A 43 4.02 -13.22 -9.02
CA GLN A 43 3.79 -14.06 -7.86
C GLN A 43 2.31 -14.33 -7.61
N SER A 44 1.44 -14.23 -8.62
CA SER A 44 -0.01 -14.40 -8.44
C SER A 44 -0.43 -15.76 -7.87
N THR A 45 0.39 -16.82 -8.02
CA THR A 45 0.14 -18.14 -7.43
C THR A 45 0.63 -18.29 -5.99
N GLU A 46 1.55 -17.43 -5.57
CA GLU A 46 2.13 -17.40 -4.23
C GLU A 46 2.38 -15.93 -3.85
N PRO A 47 1.31 -15.17 -3.57
CA PRO A 47 1.40 -13.72 -3.36
C PRO A 47 2.29 -13.40 -2.16
N PHE A 48 2.76 -12.16 -2.08
CA PHE A 48 3.41 -11.68 -0.87
C PHE A 48 2.40 -11.71 0.27
N ASP A 49 2.85 -12.04 1.48
CA ASP A 49 1.97 -11.98 2.66
C ASP A 49 1.44 -10.56 2.85
N LEU A 50 2.29 -9.55 2.61
CA LEU A 50 1.88 -8.14 2.62
C LEU A 50 2.76 -7.31 1.69
N ALA A 51 2.13 -6.53 0.81
CA ALA A 51 2.78 -5.46 0.07
C ALA A 51 2.66 -4.13 0.84
N ILE A 52 3.77 -3.42 1.01
CA ILE A 52 3.87 -2.16 1.74
C ILE A 52 4.12 -1.06 0.71
N ILE A 53 3.15 -0.16 0.54
CA ILE A 53 3.15 0.84 -0.52
C ILE A 53 3.37 2.22 0.11
N ASP A 54 4.40 2.96 -0.31
CA ASP A 54 4.53 4.36 0.07
C ASP A 54 3.49 5.21 -0.68
N LEU A 55 2.63 5.91 0.06
CA LEU A 55 1.61 6.79 -0.52
C LEU A 55 2.23 8.04 -1.18
N ALA A 56 3.39 8.48 -0.71
CA ALA A 56 4.00 9.72 -1.17
C ALA A 56 4.69 9.59 -2.55
N MET A 57 4.65 8.41 -3.17
CA MET A 57 5.21 8.23 -4.51
C MET A 57 4.36 8.90 -5.58
N ASP A 58 5.01 9.60 -6.51
CA ASP A 58 4.34 10.37 -7.57
C ASP A 58 4.87 10.07 -8.99
N ARG A 59 5.40 8.86 -9.19
CA ARG A 59 5.87 8.43 -10.51
C ARG A 59 4.79 7.65 -11.25
N GLU A 60 4.03 8.35 -12.09
CA GLU A 60 2.98 7.74 -12.92
C GLU A 60 3.55 6.74 -13.95
N ILE A 61 2.80 5.65 -14.17
CA ILE A 61 3.00 4.72 -15.28
C ILE A 61 1.71 4.59 -16.07
N ARG A 62 1.85 4.42 -17.39
CA ARG A 62 0.72 4.33 -18.33
C ARG A 62 -0.26 3.20 -18.02
N GLU A 63 0.23 2.12 -17.41
CA GLU A 63 -0.63 1.00 -17.07
C GLU A 63 -1.76 1.43 -16.11
N PHE A 64 -1.55 2.48 -15.32
CA PHE A 64 -2.46 2.95 -14.26
C PHE A 64 -3.22 4.24 -14.64
N ASP A 65 -3.29 4.58 -15.93
CA ASP A 65 -3.93 5.83 -16.40
C ASP A 65 -5.36 6.00 -15.85
N ARG A 66 -6.14 4.92 -15.77
CA ARG A 66 -7.50 4.94 -15.20
C ARG A 66 -7.50 5.36 -13.73
N GLU A 67 -6.64 4.75 -12.92
CA GLU A 67 -6.53 5.07 -11.48
C GLU A 67 -6.01 6.50 -11.28
N HIS A 68 -5.01 6.93 -12.06
CA HIS A 68 -4.49 8.29 -11.98
C HIS A 68 -5.51 9.36 -12.38
N GLU A 69 -6.34 9.10 -13.41
CA GLU A 69 -7.41 9.99 -13.84
C GLU A 69 -8.46 10.16 -12.73
N GLU A 70 -8.93 9.05 -12.15
CA GLU A 70 -9.93 9.06 -11.08
C GLU A 70 -9.43 9.76 -9.81
N MET A 71 -8.17 9.53 -9.44
CA MET A 71 -7.53 10.27 -8.36
C MET A 71 -7.40 11.75 -8.69
N GLY A 72 -7.00 12.09 -9.91
CA GLY A 72 -6.87 13.48 -10.37
C GLY A 72 -8.20 14.22 -10.34
N ASP A 73 -9.29 13.59 -10.76
CA ASP A 73 -10.65 14.14 -10.65
C ASP A 73 -11.04 14.39 -9.19
N THR A 74 -10.75 13.43 -8.32
CA THR A 74 -11.09 13.52 -6.88
C THR A 74 -10.32 14.63 -6.19
N LEU A 75 -9.01 14.74 -6.44
CA LEU A 75 -8.17 15.81 -5.90
C LEU A 75 -8.68 17.20 -6.34
N ARG A 76 -8.94 17.37 -7.64
CA ARG A 76 -9.50 18.60 -8.21
C ARG A 76 -10.83 19.00 -7.57
N LEU A 77 -11.73 18.03 -7.36
CA LEU A 77 -13.04 18.27 -6.73
C LEU A 77 -12.90 18.76 -5.28
N HIS A 78 -11.90 18.28 -4.54
CA HIS A 78 -11.67 18.65 -3.15
C HIS A 78 -10.73 19.85 -2.98
N GLY A 79 -10.21 20.43 -4.08
CA GLY A 79 -9.26 21.54 -4.02
C GLY A 79 -7.88 21.15 -3.50
N TYR A 80 -7.59 19.86 -3.41
CA TYR A 80 -6.25 19.34 -3.18
C TYR A 80 -5.52 19.40 -4.53
N GLY A 81 -4.41 20.14 -4.60
CA GLY A 81 -3.68 20.35 -5.86
C GLY A 81 -3.00 19.07 -6.37
N ASP A 82 -1.77 19.20 -6.85
CA ASP A 82 -0.99 18.07 -7.36
C ASP A 82 -0.34 17.28 -6.20
N LEU A 83 -1.18 16.60 -5.40
CA LEU A 83 -0.70 15.64 -4.40
C LEU A 83 -0.15 14.37 -5.09
N PRO A 84 0.78 13.65 -4.45
CA PRO A 84 1.24 12.35 -4.93
C PRO A 84 0.08 11.38 -5.17
N ARG A 85 0.05 10.74 -6.34
CA ARG A 85 -1.06 9.84 -6.73
C ARG A 85 -0.64 8.39 -6.91
N SER A 86 0.61 8.12 -7.27
CA SER A 86 1.00 6.81 -7.79
C SER A 86 0.92 5.69 -6.76
N GLY A 87 1.25 5.97 -5.49
CA GLY A 87 1.13 4.99 -4.41
C GLY A 87 -0.31 4.50 -4.24
N GLN A 88 -1.26 5.42 -4.08
CA GLN A 88 -2.66 5.04 -3.93
C GLN A 88 -3.25 4.46 -5.24
N ALA A 89 -2.84 4.94 -6.41
CA ALA A 89 -3.26 4.36 -7.69
C ALA A 89 -2.94 2.85 -7.79
N LEU A 90 -1.78 2.43 -7.30
CA LEU A 90 -1.46 1.00 -7.20
C LEU A 90 -2.43 0.27 -6.26
N GLY A 91 -2.65 0.77 -5.04
CA GLY A 91 -3.54 0.08 -4.11
C GLY A 91 -4.99 0.04 -4.58
N LEU A 92 -5.52 1.06 -5.26
CA LEU A 92 -6.82 1.00 -5.92
C LEU A 92 -6.91 -0.13 -6.96
N ARG A 93 -5.85 -0.32 -7.73
CA ARG A 93 -5.79 -1.44 -8.67
C ARG A 93 -5.77 -2.78 -7.95
N LEU A 94 -4.97 -2.89 -6.89
CA LEU A 94 -4.94 -4.10 -6.06
C LEU A 94 -6.30 -4.39 -5.44
N TRP A 95 -6.98 -3.36 -4.92
CA TRP A 95 -8.33 -3.45 -4.39
C TRP A 95 -9.30 -4.02 -5.41
N ARG A 96 -9.35 -3.46 -6.62
CA ARG A 96 -10.26 -3.91 -7.68
C ARG A 96 -10.02 -5.35 -8.10
N LEU A 97 -8.75 -5.76 -8.10
CA LEU A 97 -8.33 -7.09 -8.52
C LEU A 97 -8.20 -8.07 -7.35
N ARG A 98 -8.53 -7.69 -6.12
CA ARG A 98 -8.18 -8.44 -4.90
C ARG A 98 -8.63 -9.89 -4.90
N LYS A 99 -9.81 -10.18 -5.48
CA LYS A 99 -10.37 -11.54 -5.61
C LYS A 99 -9.67 -12.40 -6.67
N GLU A 100 -8.91 -11.78 -7.56
CA GLU A 100 -8.16 -12.47 -8.62
C GLU A 100 -6.70 -12.65 -8.18
N ILE A 101 -6.07 -11.58 -7.70
CA ILE A 101 -4.64 -11.57 -7.37
C ILE A 101 -4.32 -11.96 -5.92
N HIS A 102 -5.32 -11.93 -5.02
CA HIS A 102 -5.19 -12.30 -3.61
C HIS A 102 -4.04 -11.60 -2.86
N GLN A 103 -3.65 -10.40 -3.32
CA GLN A 103 -2.54 -9.63 -2.77
C GLN A 103 -3.04 -8.68 -1.69
N ARG A 104 -2.66 -8.95 -0.43
CA ARG A 104 -2.86 -8.05 0.71
C ARG A 104 -1.89 -6.88 0.62
N TYR A 105 -2.31 -5.70 1.06
CA TYR A 105 -1.42 -4.55 1.13
C TYR A 105 -1.77 -3.60 2.26
N CYS A 106 -0.79 -2.81 2.66
CA CYS A 106 -0.99 -1.62 3.48
C CYS A 106 -0.21 -0.45 2.89
N TYR A 107 -0.60 0.73 3.31
CA TYR A 107 0.09 1.96 3.00
C TYR A 107 1.03 2.36 4.13
N ILE A 108 2.14 3.00 3.76
CA ILE A 108 2.99 3.75 4.69
C ILE A 108 3.12 5.20 4.22
N THR A 109 3.13 6.15 5.14
CA THR A 109 3.35 7.56 4.82
C THR A 109 3.68 8.38 6.06
N ASN A 110 4.43 9.46 5.92
CA ASN A 110 4.53 10.49 6.98
C ASN A 110 3.39 11.52 6.91
N HIS A 111 2.51 11.38 5.90
CA HIS A 111 1.44 12.31 5.59
C HIS A 111 0.14 11.52 5.35
N PRO A 112 -0.54 11.04 6.41
CA PRO A 112 -1.77 10.26 6.30
C PRO A 112 -2.88 10.96 5.51
N GLN A 113 -2.87 12.30 5.49
CA GLN A 113 -3.78 13.13 4.70
C GLN A 113 -3.64 12.96 3.17
N LEU A 114 -2.60 12.25 2.69
CA LEU A 114 -2.46 11.91 1.28
C LEU A 114 -3.40 10.79 0.84
N TRP A 115 -3.86 9.93 1.75
CA TRP A 115 -4.82 8.89 1.41
C TRP A 115 -6.21 9.50 1.22
N LEU A 116 -6.80 9.29 0.04
CA LEU A 116 -8.13 9.78 -0.32
C LEU A 116 -9.17 8.67 -0.09
N ASP A 117 -10.26 9.00 0.57
CA ASP A 117 -11.36 8.07 0.81
C ASP A 117 -12.32 8.00 -0.38
N ASN A 118 -13.18 6.97 -0.39
CA ASN A 118 -14.30 6.82 -1.33
C ASN A 118 -13.94 6.82 -2.83
N LEU A 119 -12.68 6.53 -3.16
CA LEU A 119 -12.24 6.24 -4.53
C LEU A 119 -12.77 4.86 -4.95
N GLY A 120 -13.30 4.74 -6.16
CA GLY A 120 -13.97 3.53 -6.66
C GLY A 120 -15.47 3.52 -6.37
N LYS A 121 -16.27 4.11 -7.28
CA LYS A 121 -17.74 4.15 -7.15
C LYS A 121 -18.32 2.72 -6.98
N GLY A 122 -18.93 2.46 -5.81
CA GLY A 122 -19.68 1.24 -5.49
C GLY A 122 -18.88 0.10 -4.85
N ASP A 123 -17.55 0.21 -4.81
CA ASP A 123 -16.65 -0.70 -4.08
C ASP A 123 -15.41 0.08 -3.62
N PRO A 124 -15.58 1.10 -2.76
CA PRO A 124 -14.48 1.97 -2.40
C PRO A 124 -13.44 1.23 -1.56
N GLU A 125 -12.18 1.62 -1.74
CA GLU A 125 -11.06 1.05 -1.01
C GLU A 125 -11.26 1.19 0.51
N PHE A 126 -11.20 0.06 1.22
CA PHE A 126 -11.40 -0.02 2.67
C PHE A 126 -12.76 0.54 3.17
N GLU A 127 -13.83 0.44 2.38
CA GLU A 127 -15.16 1.01 2.64
C GLU A 127 -15.69 0.87 4.09
N GLY A 128 -16.21 1.98 4.63
CA GLY A 128 -17.10 2.00 5.80
C GLY A 128 -16.43 1.71 7.15
N LYS A 129 -15.11 1.85 7.23
CA LYS A 129 -14.32 1.45 8.40
C LYS A 129 -14.12 2.60 9.39
N THR A 130 -13.96 2.23 10.65
CA THR A 130 -13.61 3.17 11.72
C THR A 130 -12.21 3.73 11.47
N LEU A 131 -11.96 4.93 11.98
CA LEU A 131 -10.63 5.55 11.94
C LEU A 131 -9.53 4.64 12.52
N ASP A 132 -9.88 3.80 13.50
CA ASP A 132 -8.94 2.87 14.11
C ASP A 132 -8.50 1.76 13.15
N LEU A 133 -9.42 1.15 12.40
CA LEU A 133 -9.06 0.12 11.42
C LEU A 133 -8.29 0.71 10.24
N LEU A 134 -8.60 1.94 9.83
CA LEU A 134 -7.83 2.63 8.80
C LEU A 134 -6.38 2.84 9.24
N ARG A 135 -6.12 3.11 10.53
CA ARG A 135 -4.75 3.26 11.09
C ARG A 135 -3.95 1.96 11.07
N ASP A 136 -4.61 0.82 10.94
CA ASP A 136 -3.96 -0.48 10.85
C ASP A 136 -3.57 -0.85 9.40
N VAL A 137 -4.14 -0.19 8.39
CA VAL A 137 -3.82 -0.42 6.96
C VAL A 137 -3.25 0.80 6.25
N VAL A 138 -3.32 1.99 6.87
CA VAL A 138 -2.63 3.22 6.48
C VAL A 138 -1.73 3.63 7.64
N LEU A 139 -0.50 3.12 7.61
CA LEU A 139 0.46 3.23 8.71
C LEU A 139 1.24 4.54 8.63
N ASP A 140 1.40 5.20 9.78
CA ASP A 140 2.32 6.33 9.92
C ASP A 140 3.78 5.82 9.87
N LYS A 141 4.52 6.23 8.85
CA LYS A 141 5.91 5.84 8.59
C LYS A 141 6.84 6.35 9.71
N SER A 142 6.49 7.43 10.40
CA SER A 142 7.26 7.96 11.54
C SER A 142 7.11 7.11 12.81
N ASP A 143 6.01 6.37 12.91
CA ASP A 143 5.70 5.45 14.02
C ASP A 143 6.20 4.02 13.74
N LEU A 144 6.89 3.79 12.61
CA LEU A 144 7.52 2.51 12.29
C LEU A 144 8.96 2.48 12.82
N TRP A 145 9.20 1.71 13.88
CA TRP A 145 10.52 1.48 14.45
C TRP A 145 10.84 -0.02 14.59
N SER A 146 12.11 -0.33 14.83
CA SER A 146 12.58 -1.73 14.89
C SER A 146 11.89 -2.58 15.96
N GLY A 147 11.37 -1.96 17.01
CA GLY A 147 10.62 -2.64 18.08
C GLY A 147 9.12 -2.88 17.82
N ASN A 148 8.52 -2.32 16.77
CA ASN A 148 7.06 -2.48 16.53
C ASN A 148 6.68 -2.82 15.08
N ILE A 149 7.61 -2.74 14.13
CA ILE A 149 7.30 -2.91 12.70
C ILE A 149 6.71 -4.29 12.37
N GLU A 150 7.23 -5.35 12.98
CA GLU A 150 6.71 -6.70 12.80
C GLU A 150 5.25 -6.80 13.24
N GLU A 151 4.95 -6.28 14.42
CA GLU A 151 3.60 -6.32 14.97
C GLU A 151 2.63 -5.50 14.11
N LYS A 152 3.02 -4.29 13.69
CA LYS A 152 2.18 -3.46 12.83
C LYS A 152 1.89 -4.12 11.49
N PHE A 153 2.86 -4.80 10.89
CA PHE A 153 2.65 -5.51 9.62
C PHE A 153 1.79 -6.76 9.80
N ARG A 154 1.96 -7.48 10.90
CA ARG A 154 1.12 -8.62 11.26
C ARG A 154 -0.34 -8.18 11.49
N VAL A 155 -0.55 -7.06 12.18
CA VAL A 155 -1.88 -6.47 12.39
C VAL A 155 -2.49 -6.05 11.05
N ALA A 156 -1.74 -5.34 10.20
CA ALA A 156 -2.20 -4.96 8.86
C ALA A 156 -2.62 -6.19 8.04
N HIS A 157 -1.84 -7.27 8.07
CA HIS A 157 -2.21 -8.54 7.45
C HIS A 157 -3.49 -9.12 8.06
N GLN A 158 -3.61 -9.16 9.39
CA GLN A 158 -4.75 -9.74 10.07
C GLN A 158 -6.05 -8.99 9.76
N VAL A 159 -6.00 -7.67 9.58
CA VAL A 159 -7.16 -6.87 9.17
C VAL A 159 -7.74 -7.38 7.85
N TRP A 160 -6.90 -7.75 6.87
CA TRP A 160 -7.38 -8.32 5.61
C TRP A 160 -8.15 -9.63 5.80
N GLU A 161 -7.69 -10.49 6.70
CA GLU A 161 -8.37 -11.75 7.06
C GLU A 161 -9.70 -11.48 7.76
N ASP A 162 -9.68 -10.65 8.79
CA ASP A 162 -10.85 -10.36 9.62
C ASP A 162 -11.97 -9.71 8.80
N GLN A 163 -11.59 -8.85 7.85
CA GLN A 163 -12.53 -8.18 6.96
C GLN A 163 -12.95 -9.01 5.75
N HIS A 164 -12.35 -10.19 5.53
CA HIS A 164 -12.64 -11.09 4.41
C HIS A 164 -12.61 -10.34 3.06
N TRP A 165 -11.60 -9.49 2.86
CA TRP A 165 -11.49 -8.66 1.65
C TRP A 165 -11.01 -9.44 0.42
N ILE A 166 -10.36 -10.58 0.65
CA ILE A 166 -9.91 -11.53 -0.37
C ILE A 166 -10.88 -12.70 -0.41
#